data_AF-A0A965WZK1-F1
#
_entry.id   AF-A0A965WZK1-F1
#
_cell.length_a   1.000
_cell.length_b   1.000
_cell.length_c   1.000
_cell.angle_alpha   90.00
_cell.angle_beta   90.00
_cell.angle_gamma   90.00
#
_symmetry.space_group_name_H-M   'P 1'
#
loop_
_entity.id
_entity.type
_entity.pdbx_description
1 polymer ?
#
loop_
_entity_poly.entity_id
_entity_poly.type
_entity_poly.pdbx_seq_one_letter_code
_entity_poly.pdbx_strand_id
1 'polypeptide(L)'
;MAKKYAEPSFYESKLKNVMARLGADRYDYDWSRHECWVEFDYKGQRYRFAHSLASAQDRGINIQYGSDLFAQVVLSLEDLARMVERSIYDLSTWAAGMKQLPAHPDLPACFAALQFTSVPTPEQLQERYRRLAKVAHPDAGGSEEQFNALQAAYQAATALLADEVRS
;
A
#
# COMPACT_ATOMS: atom_id res chain seq x y z
N MET A 1 22.71 10.42 10.79
CA MET A 1 22.50 9.48 11.92
C MET A 1 22.63 8.06 11.39
N ALA A 2 22.98 7.09 12.24
CA ALA A 2 23.07 5.69 11.81
C ALA A 2 21.66 5.08 11.65
N LYS A 3 21.51 4.20 10.66
CA LYS A 3 20.31 3.37 10.46
C LYS A 3 20.06 2.56 11.73
N LYS A 4 18.83 2.61 12.27
CA LYS A 4 18.48 1.94 13.54
C LYS A 4 18.09 0.47 13.36
N TYR A 5 17.65 0.10 12.17
CA TYR A 5 17.09 -1.21 11.88
C TYR A 5 17.95 -1.97 10.88
N ALA A 6 17.73 -3.29 10.79
CA ALA A 6 18.41 -4.16 9.83
C ALA A 6 18.08 -3.78 8.36
N GLU A 7 18.67 -4.52 7.41
CA GLU A 7 18.35 -4.31 6.00
C GLU A 7 16.87 -4.60 5.68
N PRO A 8 16.24 -3.88 4.73
CA PRO A 8 14.82 -4.03 4.42
C PRO A 8 14.43 -5.48 4.09
N SER A 9 15.29 -6.23 3.41
CA SER A 9 15.07 -7.64 3.06
C SER A 9 14.83 -8.55 4.27
N PHE A 10 15.41 -8.20 5.43
CA PHE A 10 15.12 -8.88 6.69
C PHE A 10 13.67 -8.67 7.12
N TYR A 11 13.16 -7.45 6.97
CA TYR A 11 11.78 -7.09 7.33
C TYR A 11 10.76 -7.60 6.30
N GLU A 12 11.12 -7.71 5.03
CA GLU A 12 10.28 -8.38 4.01
C GLU A 12 10.11 -9.87 4.33
N SER A 13 11.20 -10.55 4.67
CA SER A 13 11.17 -11.95 5.09
C SER A 13 10.38 -12.14 6.40
N LYS A 14 10.54 -11.21 7.34
CA LYS A 14 9.78 -11.21 8.60
C LYS A 14 8.30 -10.96 8.36
N LEU A 15 7.93 -10.01 7.49
CA LEU A 15 6.54 -9.70 7.15
C LEU A 15 5.84 -10.94 6.61
N LYS A 16 6.48 -11.68 5.69
CA LYS A 16 5.95 -12.96 5.20
C LYS A 16 5.60 -13.93 6.32
N ASN A 17 6.49 -14.08 7.31
CA ASN A 17 6.25 -14.96 8.46
C ASN A 17 5.13 -14.43 9.36
N VAL A 18 5.06 -13.11 9.57
CA VAL A 18 4.00 -12.47 10.37
C VAL A 18 2.63 -12.66 9.73
N MET A 19 2.52 -12.47 8.41
CA MET A 19 1.26 -12.67 7.67
C MET A 19 0.79 -14.12 7.73
N ALA A 20 1.72 -15.09 7.60
CA ALA A 20 1.40 -16.51 7.76
C ALA A 20 0.90 -16.83 9.17
N ARG A 21 1.54 -16.27 10.21
CA ARG A 21 1.16 -16.46 11.62
C ARG A 21 -0.18 -15.83 11.97
N LEU A 22 -0.48 -14.66 11.38
CA LEU A 22 -1.78 -14.02 11.53
C LEU A 22 -2.89 -14.78 10.80
N GLY A 23 -2.55 -15.64 9.82
CA GLY A 23 -3.53 -16.29 8.96
C GLY A 23 -4.16 -15.32 7.96
N ALA A 24 -3.36 -14.40 7.41
CA ALA A 24 -3.82 -13.49 6.37
C ALA A 24 -4.02 -14.24 5.04
N ASP A 25 -5.15 -14.02 4.39
CA ASP A 25 -5.52 -14.70 3.14
C ASP A 25 -4.68 -14.20 1.95
N ARG A 26 -4.46 -12.88 1.91
CA ARG A 26 -3.62 -12.19 0.94
C ARG A 26 -3.08 -10.92 1.58
N TYR A 27 -1.91 -10.47 1.15
CA TYR A 27 -1.32 -9.22 1.59
C TYR A 27 -0.50 -8.56 0.48
N ASP A 28 -0.34 -7.25 0.59
CA ASP A 28 0.50 -6.42 -0.25
C ASP A 28 1.19 -5.36 0.63
N TYR A 29 2.28 -4.79 0.16
CA TYR A 29 3.01 -3.77 0.91
C TYR A 29 3.84 -2.89 -0.01
N ASP A 30 4.10 -1.66 0.45
CA ASP A 30 5.09 -0.77 -0.16
C ASP A 30 5.88 -0.09 0.95
N TRP A 31 7.16 0.14 0.67
CA TRP A 31 7.97 1.03 1.46
C TRP A 31 8.79 1.89 0.50
N SER A 32 8.50 3.19 0.52
CA SER A 32 9.23 4.19 -0.23
C SER A 32 10.22 4.92 0.67
N ARG A 33 10.85 5.97 0.16
CA ARG A 33 11.73 6.82 0.98
C ARG A 33 10.96 7.57 2.09
N HIS A 34 9.68 7.86 1.90
CA HIS A 34 8.92 8.79 2.76
C HIS A 34 7.71 8.16 3.44
N GLU A 35 7.23 7.02 2.95
CA GLU A 35 6.04 6.36 3.44
C GLU A 35 6.18 4.84 3.37
N CYS A 36 5.37 4.15 4.16
CA CYS A 36 5.27 2.72 4.16
C CYS A 36 3.85 2.31 4.49
N TRP A 37 3.38 1.23 3.87
CA TRP A 37 2.15 0.58 4.25
C TRP A 37 2.19 -0.93 4.05
N VAL A 38 1.35 -1.64 4.81
CA VAL A 38 1.06 -3.06 4.66
C VAL A 38 -0.46 -3.21 4.65
N GLU A 39 -0.98 -3.87 3.63
CA GLU A 39 -2.39 -4.24 3.52
C GLU A 39 -2.55 -5.75 3.54
N PHE A 40 -3.58 -6.24 4.22
CA PHE A 40 -3.87 -7.66 4.25
C PHE A 40 -5.35 -7.96 4.48
N ASP A 41 -5.78 -9.12 4.00
CA ASP A 41 -7.11 -9.66 4.30
C ASP A 41 -7.05 -10.68 5.41
N TYR A 42 -7.98 -10.55 6.34
CA TYR A 42 -8.13 -11.45 7.46
C TYR A 42 -9.61 -11.60 7.80
N LYS A 43 -10.11 -12.85 7.78
CA LYS A 43 -11.51 -13.20 8.06
C LYS A 43 -12.53 -12.37 7.26
N GLY A 44 -12.25 -12.17 5.98
CA GLY A 44 -13.12 -11.42 5.07
C GLY A 44 -13.11 -9.90 5.24
N GLN A 45 -12.16 -9.36 6.01
CA GLN A 45 -11.96 -7.92 6.17
C GLN A 45 -10.56 -7.50 5.71
N ARG A 46 -10.47 -6.33 5.06
CA ARG A 46 -9.21 -5.71 4.66
C ARG A 46 -8.71 -4.76 5.73
N TYR A 47 -7.45 -4.87 6.08
CA TYR A 47 -6.75 -4.01 7.02
C TYR A 47 -5.57 -3.31 6.34
N ARG A 48 -5.28 -2.08 6.75
CA ARG A 48 -4.11 -1.30 6.29
C ARG A 48 -3.39 -0.70 7.48
N PHE A 49 -2.09 -0.98 7.59
CA PHE A 49 -1.17 -0.33 8.51
C PHE A 49 -0.27 0.59 7.71
N ALA A 50 -0.21 1.87 8.06
CA ALA A 50 0.60 2.84 7.33
C ALA A 50 1.41 3.72 8.28
N HIS A 51 2.59 4.12 7.82
CA HIS A 51 3.43 5.09 8.50
C HIS A 51 4.12 6.00 7.48
N SER A 52 4.45 7.23 7.88
CA SER A 52 5.11 8.20 7.02
C SER A 52 6.06 9.08 7.85
N LEU A 53 7.05 9.67 7.19
CA LEU A 53 7.94 10.64 7.82
C LEU A 53 7.16 11.87 8.30
N ALA A 54 6.13 12.29 7.56
CA ALA A 54 5.25 13.39 7.96
C ALA A 54 4.53 13.08 9.28
N SER A 55 3.87 11.93 9.37
CA SER A 55 3.16 11.52 10.59
C SER A 55 4.11 11.33 11.79
N ALA A 56 5.36 10.93 11.56
CA ALA A 56 6.38 10.86 12.60
C ALA A 56 6.80 12.27 13.07
N GLN A 57 7.07 13.17 12.13
CA GLN A 57 7.50 14.54 12.41
C GLN A 57 6.44 15.35 13.15
N ASP A 58 5.17 15.22 12.79
CA ASP A 58 4.03 15.86 13.49
C ASP A 58 3.96 15.48 14.97
N ARG A 59 4.51 14.32 15.33
CA ARG A 59 4.56 13.81 16.70
C ARG A 59 5.92 14.03 17.37
N GLY A 60 6.80 14.80 16.75
CA GLY A 60 8.17 15.08 17.23
C GLY A 60 9.10 13.86 17.16
N ILE A 61 8.75 12.82 16.41
CA ILE A 61 9.54 11.60 16.27
C ILE A 61 10.49 11.78 15.08
N ASN A 62 11.80 11.77 15.35
CA ASN A 62 12.82 11.93 14.32
C ASN A 62 13.15 10.60 13.64
N ILE A 63 12.53 10.35 12.49
CA ILE A 63 12.83 9.24 11.57
C ILE A 63 13.30 9.86 10.24
N GLN A 64 14.35 9.28 9.65
CA GLN A 64 14.97 9.83 8.42
C GLN A 64 14.86 8.89 7.22
N TYR A 65 14.58 7.60 7.46
CA TYR A 65 14.60 6.57 6.42
C TYR A 65 13.26 5.85 6.36
N GLY A 66 12.68 5.74 5.16
CA GLY A 66 11.45 4.97 4.97
C GLY A 66 11.59 3.48 5.26
N SER A 67 12.80 2.92 5.15
CA SER A 67 13.10 1.57 5.61
C SER A 67 12.96 1.39 7.13
N ASP A 68 13.22 2.45 7.91
CA ASP A 68 12.98 2.43 9.37
C ASP A 68 11.47 2.47 9.66
N LEU A 69 10.68 3.20 8.85
CA LEU A 69 9.21 3.16 8.93
C LEU A 69 8.68 1.75 8.67
N PHE A 70 9.20 1.09 7.63
CA PHE A 70 8.83 -0.29 7.30
C PHE A 70 9.17 -1.27 8.44
N ALA A 71 10.36 -1.16 9.01
CA ALA A 71 10.75 -1.95 10.16
C ALA A 71 9.77 -1.78 11.33
N GLN A 72 9.36 -0.55 11.63
CA GLN A 72 8.39 -0.27 12.71
C GLN A 72 7.01 -0.86 12.43
N VAL A 73 6.51 -0.75 11.20
CA VAL A 73 5.22 -1.35 10.81
C VAL A 73 5.27 -2.88 10.95
N VAL A 74 6.32 -3.52 10.43
CA VAL A 74 6.47 -4.98 10.50
C VAL A 74 6.62 -5.48 11.94
N LEU A 75 7.39 -4.79 12.77
CA LEU A 75 7.55 -5.16 14.19
C LEU A 75 6.24 -5.01 14.97
N SER A 76 5.46 -3.96 14.68
CA SER A 76 4.14 -3.77 15.30
C SER A 76 3.17 -4.89 14.91
N LEU A 77 3.16 -5.29 13.63
CA LEU A 77 2.38 -6.43 13.16
C LEU A 77 2.84 -7.74 13.80
N GLU A 78 4.15 -7.91 14.04
CA GLU A 78 4.69 -9.08 14.73
C GLU A 78 4.20 -9.16 16.19
N ASP A 79 4.11 -8.03 16.88
CA ASP A 79 3.56 -7.97 18.24
C ASP A 79 2.06 -8.32 18.25
N LEU A 80 1.29 -7.85 17.27
CA LEU A 80 -0.10 -8.25 17.07
C LEU A 80 -0.23 -9.76 16.85
N ALA A 81 0.61 -10.33 15.98
CA ALA A 81 0.62 -11.77 15.74
C ALA A 81 0.92 -12.57 17.02
N ARG A 82 1.89 -12.13 17.83
CA ARG A 82 2.20 -12.78 19.13
C ARG A 82 1.01 -12.73 20.09
N MET A 83 0.25 -11.64 20.12
CA MET A 83 -0.92 -11.52 20.98
C MET A 83 -2.06 -12.45 20.55
N VAL A 84 -2.25 -12.62 19.23
CA VAL A 84 -3.23 -13.57 18.65
C VAL A 84 -2.83 -15.01 18.98
N GLU A 85 -1.58 -15.40 18.74
CA GLU A 85 -1.08 -16.76 19.03
C GLU A 85 -1.20 -17.14 20.50
N ARG A 86 -1.01 -16.16 21.40
CA ARG A 86 -1.16 -16.35 22.85
C ARG A 86 -2.61 -16.32 23.31
N SER A 87 -3.57 -16.19 22.40
CA SER A 87 -5.00 -16.09 22.69
C SER A 87 -5.34 -14.97 23.68
N ILE A 88 -4.53 -13.90 23.70
CA ILE A 88 -4.77 -12.74 24.57
C ILE A 88 -5.95 -11.95 24.00
N TYR A 89 -5.96 -11.74 22.67
CA TYR A 89 -7.07 -11.16 21.91
C TYR A 89 -7.09 -11.71 20.48
N ASP A 90 -8.28 -11.85 19.89
CA ASP A 90 -8.40 -12.05 18.44
C ASP A 90 -8.11 -10.73 17.71
N LEU A 91 -7.51 -10.80 16.51
CA LEU A 91 -7.21 -9.60 15.74
C LEU A 91 -8.47 -8.80 15.43
N SER A 92 -9.65 -9.40 15.30
CA SER A 92 -10.88 -8.65 15.05
C SER A 92 -11.30 -7.75 16.23
N THR A 93 -10.87 -8.07 17.45
CA THR A 93 -11.33 -7.44 18.70
C THR A 93 -11.02 -5.94 18.76
N TRP A 94 -9.78 -5.56 18.42
CA TRP A 94 -9.32 -4.16 18.35
C TRP A 94 -9.32 -3.59 16.94
N ALA A 95 -9.37 -4.42 15.89
CA ALA A 95 -9.31 -3.93 14.53
C ALA A 95 -10.64 -3.30 14.09
N ALA A 96 -11.73 -3.63 14.81
CA ALA A 96 -12.98 -2.86 14.79
C ALA A 96 -12.79 -1.39 15.21
N GLY A 97 -11.79 -1.08 16.05
CA GLY A 97 -11.39 0.28 16.44
C GLY A 97 -10.31 0.88 15.54
N MET A 98 -9.56 0.05 14.79
CA MET A 98 -8.66 0.48 13.71
C MET A 98 -9.42 0.81 12.41
N LYS A 99 -10.74 1.03 12.50
CA LYS A 99 -11.55 1.60 11.41
C LYS A 99 -11.15 3.05 11.17
N GLN A 100 -10.08 3.21 10.43
CA GLN A 100 -9.96 4.26 9.41
C GLN A 100 -9.49 3.61 8.12
N LEU A 101 -10.41 2.91 7.46
CA LEU A 101 -10.51 3.20 6.04
C LEU A 101 -11.31 4.50 5.98
N PRO A 102 -10.74 5.66 5.61
CA PRO A 102 -11.60 6.62 4.93
C PRO A 102 -12.36 5.82 3.88
N ALA A 103 -13.67 6.05 3.75
CA ALA A 103 -14.40 5.56 2.59
C ALA A 103 -13.50 5.83 1.39
N HIS A 104 -13.24 4.82 0.55
CA HIS A 104 -12.57 5.06 -0.72
C HIS A 104 -13.20 6.34 -1.25
N PRO A 105 -12.45 7.46 -1.40
CA PRO A 105 -13.01 8.60 -2.10
C PRO A 105 -13.58 8.02 -3.39
N ASP A 106 -14.77 8.45 -3.83
CA ASP A 106 -15.42 7.98 -5.05
C ASP A 106 -14.43 8.21 -6.21
N LEU A 107 -13.51 7.27 -6.36
CA LEU A 107 -12.34 7.40 -7.18
C LEU A 107 -12.80 6.81 -8.50
N PRO A 108 -12.86 7.62 -9.57
CA PRO A 108 -13.26 7.11 -10.86
C PRO A 108 -12.55 5.81 -11.20
N ALA A 109 -13.31 4.84 -11.73
CA ALA A 109 -12.83 3.47 -11.95
C ALA A 109 -11.53 3.41 -12.79
N CYS A 110 -11.30 4.42 -13.64
CA CYS A 110 -10.06 4.57 -14.41
C CYS A 110 -8.82 4.80 -13.54
N PHE A 111 -8.90 5.55 -12.45
CA PHE A 111 -7.77 5.75 -11.54
C PHE A 111 -7.54 4.50 -10.68
N ALA A 112 -8.62 3.83 -10.25
CA ALA A 112 -8.51 2.56 -9.54
C ALA A 112 -7.88 1.45 -10.41
N ALA A 113 -8.25 1.38 -11.71
CA ALA A 113 -7.65 0.46 -12.68
C ALA A 113 -6.16 0.72 -12.93
N LEU A 114 -5.70 1.96 -12.70
CA LEU A 114 -4.29 2.35 -12.73
C LEU A 114 -3.61 2.29 -11.36
N GLN A 115 -4.26 1.66 -10.38
CA GLN A 115 -3.75 1.42 -9.03
C GLN A 115 -3.46 2.72 -8.26
N PHE A 116 -4.27 3.75 -8.47
CA PHE A 116 -4.28 4.94 -7.63
C PHE A 116 -5.25 4.79 -6.46
N THR A 117 -4.92 5.46 -5.36
CA THR A 117 -5.74 5.52 -4.13
C THR A 117 -6.32 6.92 -3.89
N SER A 118 -5.98 7.89 -4.74
CA SER A 118 -6.48 9.27 -4.78
C SER A 118 -6.34 9.81 -6.21
N VAL A 119 -6.96 10.95 -6.51
CA VAL A 119 -6.84 11.61 -7.84
C VAL A 119 -5.38 12.05 -8.07
N PRO A 120 -4.69 11.53 -9.10
CA PRO A 120 -3.28 11.81 -9.35
C PRO A 120 -3.08 13.11 -10.13
N THR A 121 -1.86 13.67 -10.10
CA THR A 121 -1.46 14.70 -11.07
C THR A 121 -1.23 14.09 -12.47
N PRO A 122 -1.27 14.90 -13.55
CA PRO A 122 -0.98 14.42 -14.91
C PRO A 122 0.39 13.71 -15.03
N GLU A 123 1.40 14.19 -14.30
CA GLU A 123 2.74 13.60 -14.29
C GLU A 123 2.74 12.23 -13.60
N GLN A 124 2.07 12.12 -12.45
CA GLN A 124 1.92 10.86 -11.71
C GLN A 124 1.16 9.82 -12.53
N LEU A 125 0.10 10.25 -13.21
CA LEU A 125 -0.69 9.43 -14.13
C LEU A 125 0.19 8.85 -15.24
N GLN A 126 0.98 9.70 -15.90
CA GLN A 126 1.87 9.30 -16.98
C GLN A 126 2.97 8.33 -16.50
N GLU A 127 3.58 8.61 -15.35
CA GLU A 127 4.63 7.76 -14.80
C GLU A 127 4.10 6.37 -14.42
N ARG A 128 2.95 6.31 -13.73
CA ARG A 128 2.31 5.05 -13.34
C ARG A 128 1.91 4.23 -14.56
N TYR A 129 1.31 4.85 -15.57
CA TYR A 129 0.95 4.18 -16.82
C TYR A 129 2.17 3.56 -17.50
N ARG A 130 3.29 4.28 -17.61
CA ARG A 130 4.53 3.73 -18.19
C ARG A 130 5.06 2.53 -17.42
N ARG A 131 4.95 2.52 -16.08
CA ARG A 131 5.37 1.37 -15.27
C ARG A 131 4.47 0.15 -15.52
N LEU A 132 3.16 0.34 -15.49
CA LEU A 132 2.19 -0.73 -15.71
C LEU A 132 2.27 -1.27 -17.16
N ALA A 133 2.43 -0.40 -18.14
CA ALA A 133 2.52 -0.76 -19.55
C ALA A 133 3.75 -1.64 -19.83
N LYS A 134 4.88 -1.40 -19.16
CA LYS A 134 6.08 -2.25 -19.29
C LYS A 134 5.86 -3.68 -18.79
N VAL A 135 4.98 -3.87 -17.81
CA VAL A 135 4.69 -5.18 -17.21
C VAL A 135 3.55 -5.88 -17.95
N ALA A 136 2.55 -5.12 -18.39
CA ALA A 136 1.37 -5.64 -19.08
C ALA A 136 1.59 -5.88 -20.59
N HIS A 137 2.71 -5.42 -21.17
CA HIS A 137 2.97 -5.59 -22.59
C HIS A 137 3.08 -7.09 -22.94
N PRO A 138 2.47 -7.56 -24.05
CA PRO A 138 2.55 -8.95 -24.51
C PRO A 138 3.99 -9.47 -24.61
N ASP A 139 4.90 -8.62 -25.12
CA ASP A 139 6.33 -8.95 -25.26
C ASP A 139 7.08 -9.13 -23.92
N ALA A 140 6.50 -8.67 -22.81
CA ALA A 140 7.07 -8.79 -21.46
C ALA A 140 6.39 -9.87 -20.61
N GLY A 141 5.49 -10.68 -21.19
CA GLY A 141 4.76 -11.74 -20.50
C GLY A 141 3.38 -11.33 -19.98
N GLY A 142 2.89 -10.13 -20.32
CA GLY A 142 1.51 -9.72 -20.07
C GLY A 142 0.53 -10.24 -21.13
N SER A 143 -0.77 -9.98 -20.96
CA SER A 143 -1.78 -10.29 -21.97
C SER A 143 -2.22 -9.04 -22.74
N GLU A 144 -2.55 -9.23 -24.02
CA GLU A 144 -3.09 -8.16 -24.88
C GLU A 144 -4.38 -7.54 -24.28
N GLU A 145 -5.21 -8.36 -23.64
CA GLU A 145 -6.39 -7.91 -22.91
C GLU A 145 -6.06 -6.98 -21.73
N GLN A 146 -5.04 -7.32 -20.93
CA GLN A 146 -4.57 -6.48 -19.82
C GLN A 146 -3.99 -5.16 -20.32
N PHE A 147 -3.24 -5.21 -21.42
CA PHE A 147 -2.66 -4.02 -22.04
C PHE A 147 -3.74 -3.08 -22.60
N ASN A 148 -4.74 -3.63 -23.29
CA ASN A 148 -5.86 -2.86 -23.83
C ASN A 148 -6.71 -2.22 -22.72
N ALA A 149 -6.99 -2.96 -21.64
CA ALA A 149 -7.70 -2.44 -20.48
C ALA A 149 -6.92 -1.30 -19.79
N LEU A 150 -5.59 -1.44 -19.69
CA LEU A 150 -4.72 -0.40 -19.14
C LEU A 150 -4.73 0.87 -20.00
N GLN A 151 -4.69 0.73 -21.32
CA GLN A 151 -4.73 1.85 -22.25
C GLN A 151 -6.07 2.59 -22.19
N ALA A 152 -7.18 1.86 -22.12
CA ALA A 152 -8.52 2.44 -21.95
C ALA A 152 -8.65 3.21 -20.63
N ALA A 153 -8.13 2.65 -19.53
CA ALA A 153 -8.11 3.33 -18.23
C ALA A 153 -7.29 4.62 -18.26
N TYR A 154 -6.13 4.62 -18.93
CA TYR A 154 -5.29 5.81 -19.09
C TYR A 154 -5.97 6.93 -19.89
N GLN A 155 -6.64 6.58 -20.99
CA GLN A 155 -7.39 7.55 -21.79
C GLN A 155 -8.52 8.20 -20.99
N ALA A 156 -9.31 7.39 -20.27
CA ALA A 156 -10.39 7.87 -19.41
C ALA A 156 -9.88 8.77 -18.28
N ALA A 157 -8.78 8.39 -17.62
CA ALA A 157 -8.16 9.18 -16.56
C ALA A 157 -7.62 10.53 -17.08
N THR A 158 -7.04 10.55 -18.28
CA THR A 158 -6.52 11.78 -18.90
C THR A 158 -7.64 12.75 -19.25
N ALA A 159 -8.76 12.24 -19.76
CA ALA A 159 -9.93 13.05 -20.09
C ALA A 159 -10.53 13.71 -18.84
N LEU A 160 -10.67 12.96 -17.74
CA LEU A 160 -11.20 13.49 -16.48
C LEU A 160 -10.31 14.60 -15.89
N LEU A 161 -9.00 14.42 -15.88
CA LEU A 161 -8.09 15.48 -15.40
C LEU A 161 -8.14 16.74 -16.28
N ALA A 162 -8.41 16.59 -17.58
CA ALA A 162 -8.53 17.73 -18.48
C ALA A 162 -9.84 18.52 -18.28
N ASP A 163 -10.92 17.86 -17.88
CA ASP A 163 -12.21 18.50 -17.59
C ASP A 163 -12.21 19.21 -16.22
N GLU A 164 -11.51 18.66 -15.21
CA GLU A 164 -11.35 19.31 -13.90
C GLU A 164 -10.53 20.61 -13.98
N VAL A 165 -9.55 20.69 -14.88
CA VAL A 165 -8.74 21.91 -15.08
C VAL A 165 -9.54 23.02 -15.80
N ARG A 166 -10.68 22.69 -16.43
CA ARG A 166 -11.53 23.63 -17.17
C ARG A 166 -12.75 24.12 -16.39
N SER A 167 -13.07 23.51 -15.26
CA SER A 167 -14.17 23.92 -14.35
C SER A 167 -13.68 24.88 -13.29
#